data_AF-Q899J4-F1
#
_entry.id   AF-Q899J4-F1
#
_cell.length_a   1.000
_cell.length_b   1.000
_cell.length_c   1.000
_cell.angle_alpha   90.00
_cell.angle_beta   90.00
_cell.angle_gamma   90.00
#
_symmetry.space_group_name_H-M   'P 1'
#
loop_
_entity.id
_entity.type
_entity.pdbx_description
1 polymer ?
#
loop_
_entity_poly.entity_id
_entity_poly.type
_entity_poly.pdbx_seq_one_letter_code
_entity_poly.pdbx_strand_id
1 'polypeptide(L)'
;MYMFYYFNNKIAVQKRQIFVLKKQYNDFKNEKMSFAKEKIEIKYITPSISSTTIYTNCNLFISPLKSSPLLCTLEKGTYVTIIDSAEVNNEIWYEISIDSVEKINSKGWIQSKYIEINLSDD
;
A
#
# COMPACT_ATOMS: atom_id res chain seq x y z
N MET A 1 59.87 -6.71 -5.33
CA MET A 1 58.89 -7.11 -6.37
C MET A 1 57.60 -7.69 -5.77
N TYR A 2 57.66 -8.60 -4.79
CA TYR A 2 56.48 -9.22 -4.15
C TYR A 2 55.51 -8.22 -3.49
N MET A 3 56.05 -7.20 -2.82
CA MET A 3 55.24 -6.22 -2.10
C MET A 3 54.43 -5.31 -3.01
N PHE A 4 55.00 -4.96 -4.17
CA PHE A 4 54.30 -4.19 -5.21
C PHE A 4 53.14 -4.99 -5.80
N TYR A 5 53.36 -6.28 -6.08
CA TYR A 5 52.30 -7.18 -6.57
C TYR A 5 51.16 -7.32 -5.56
N TYR A 6 51.48 -7.51 -4.27
CA TYR A 6 50.49 -7.62 -3.20
C TYR A 6 49.59 -6.38 -3.10
N PHE A 7 50.18 -5.18 -3.10
CA PHE A 7 49.40 -3.94 -3.02
C PHE A 7 48.55 -3.70 -4.27
N ASN A 8 49.07 -4.00 -5.47
CA ASN A 8 48.27 -3.90 -6.69
C ASN A 8 47.06 -4.84 -6.68
N ASN A 9 47.24 -6.06 -6.17
CA ASN A 9 46.12 -7.01 -6.05
C ASN A 9 45.09 -6.52 -5.03
N LYS A 10 45.54 -5.99 -3.88
CA LYS A 10 44.65 -5.38 -2.88
C LYS A 10 43.87 -4.18 -3.45
N ILE A 11 44.51 -3.33 -4.24
CA ILE A 11 43.87 -2.21 -4.93
C ILE A 11 42.82 -2.71 -5.94
N ALA A 12 43.14 -3.76 -6.72
CA ALA A 12 42.21 -4.34 -7.68
C ALA A 12 40.95 -4.90 -6.99
N VAL A 13 41.12 -5.60 -5.88
CA VAL A 13 40.00 -6.13 -5.07
C VAL A 13 39.14 -4.99 -4.52
N GLN A 14 39.75 -3.95 -3.94
CA GLN A 14 39.01 -2.80 -3.42
C GLN A 14 38.23 -2.06 -4.52
N LYS A 15 38.82 -1.86 -5.70
CA LYS A 15 38.12 -1.25 -6.85
C LYS A 15 36.91 -2.08 -7.27
N ARG A 16 37.05 -3.41 -7.31
CA ARG A 16 35.93 -4.31 -7.61
C ARG A 16 34.82 -4.21 -6.57
N GLN A 17 35.16 -4.17 -5.28
CA GLN A 17 34.19 -3.99 -4.20
C GLN A 17 33.43 -2.67 -4.34
N ILE A 18 34.14 -1.56 -4.57
CA ILE A 18 33.54 -0.24 -4.78
C ILE A 18 32.59 -0.26 -5.99
N PHE A 19 32.99 -0.92 -7.08
CA PHE A 19 32.14 -1.03 -8.26
C PHE A 19 30.83 -1.78 -7.98
N VAL A 20 30.90 -2.92 -7.28
CA VAL A 20 29.72 -3.70 -6.89
C VAL A 20 28.83 -2.90 -5.93
N LEU A 21 29.41 -2.26 -4.91
CA LEU A 21 28.66 -1.41 -3.98
C LEU A 21 27.94 -0.27 -4.72
N LYS A 22 28.61 0.38 -5.67
CA LYS A 22 28.02 1.47 -6.46
C LYS A 22 26.85 0.98 -7.31
N LYS A 23 26.97 -0.21 -7.90
CA LYS A 23 25.86 -0.83 -8.65
C LYS A 23 24.68 -1.10 -7.73
N GLN A 24 24.90 -1.80 -6.62
CA GLN A 24 23.84 -2.10 -5.63
C GLN A 24 23.19 -0.84 -5.10
N TYR A 25 23.98 0.19 -4.78
CA TYR A 25 23.47 1.48 -4.33
C TYR A 25 22.57 2.14 -5.38
N ASN A 26 22.97 2.13 -6.65
CA ASN A 26 22.15 2.69 -7.72
C ASN A 26 20.86 1.89 -7.92
N ASP A 27 20.92 0.56 -7.81
CA ASP A 27 19.75 -0.32 -7.91
C ASP A 27 18.74 0.03 -6.80
N PHE A 28 19.19 0.11 -5.54
CA PHE A 28 18.34 0.52 -4.40
C PHE A 28 17.84 1.97 -4.51
N LYS A 29 18.68 2.88 -5.01
CA LYS A 29 18.29 4.28 -5.21
C LYS A 29 17.18 4.38 -6.25
N ASN A 30 17.31 3.67 -7.38
CA ASN A 30 16.31 3.68 -8.44
C ASN A 30 14.98 3.06 -7.97
N GLU A 31 15.04 1.96 -7.20
CA GLU A 31 13.87 1.35 -6.57
C GLU A 31 13.14 2.36 -5.66
N LYS A 32 13.86 3.08 -4.79
CA LYS A 32 13.24 4.11 -3.93
C LYS A 32 12.79 5.35 -4.69
N MET A 33 13.44 5.68 -5.80
CA MET A 33 13.09 6.84 -6.63
C MET A 33 11.84 6.59 -7.48
N SER A 34 11.52 5.33 -7.84
CA SER A 34 10.22 5.02 -8.46
C SER A 34 9.05 5.14 -7.48
N PHE A 35 9.28 5.00 -6.17
CA PHE A 35 8.27 5.30 -5.15
C PHE A 35 8.19 6.80 -4.80
N ALA A 36 9.04 7.65 -5.39
CA ALA A 36 9.10 9.06 -5.04
C ALA A 36 7.97 9.86 -5.72
N LYS A 37 6.88 10.03 -4.96
CA LYS A 37 5.91 11.15 -5.04
C LYS A 37 5.28 11.38 -6.41
N GLU A 38 4.53 10.39 -6.90
CA GLU A 38 3.37 10.76 -7.71
C GLU A 38 2.41 11.56 -6.82
N LYS A 39 2.03 12.75 -7.29
CA LYS A 39 1.01 13.54 -6.60
C LYS A 39 -0.31 12.79 -6.76
N ILE A 40 -0.78 12.19 -5.68
CA ILE A 40 -2.05 11.49 -5.66
C ILE A 40 -3.14 12.53 -5.45
N GLU A 41 -4.10 12.57 -6.37
CA GLU A 41 -5.29 13.40 -6.23
C GLU A 41 -6.39 12.54 -5.63
N ILE A 42 -6.84 12.93 -4.43
CA ILE A 42 -7.89 12.26 -3.69
C ILE A 42 -9.07 13.23 -3.63
N LYS A 43 -10.21 12.80 -4.17
CA LYS A 43 -11.46 13.55 -4.09
C LYS A 43 -12.38 12.88 -3.08
N TYR A 44 -12.58 13.53 -1.94
CA TYR A 44 -13.52 13.06 -0.94
C TYR A 44 -14.96 13.30 -1.39
N ILE A 45 -15.83 12.33 -1.12
CA ILE A 45 -17.23 12.29 -1.52
C ILE A 45 -18.04 11.91 -0.27
N THR A 46 -19.21 12.50 -0.11
CA THR A 46 -20.13 12.10 0.97
C THR A 46 -20.65 10.69 0.72
N PRO A 47 -20.43 9.73 1.63
CA PRO A 47 -20.93 8.37 1.46
C PRO A 47 -22.48 8.38 1.50
N SER A 48 -23.10 7.70 0.53
CA SER A 48 -24.56 7.55 0.46
C SER A 48 -25.10 6.52 1.45
N ILE A 49 -24.23 5.71 2.05
CA ILE A 49 -24.57 4.55 2.87
C ILE A 49 -23.78 4.65 4.17
N SER A 50 -24.42 4.39 5.31
CA SER A 50 -23.80 4.45 6.64
C SER A 50 -23.22 3.11 7.10
N SER A 51 -23.76 2.00 6.62
CA SER A 51 -23.34 0.65 7.02
C SER A 51 -23.69 -0.37 5.94
N THR A 52 -22.90 -1.43 5.86
CA THR A 52 -23.03 -2.44 4.81
C THR A 52 -22.40 -3.76 5.23
N THR A 53 -22.63 -4.80 4.43
CA THR A 53 -22.00 -6.10 4.56
C THR A 53 -21.04 -6.34 3.39
N ILE A 54 -19.92 -6.98 3.67
CA ILE A 54 -18.92 -7.30 2.65
C ILE A 54 -19.43 -8.45 1.77
N TYR A 55 -19.49 -8.20 0.47
CA TYR A 55 -20.01 -9.17 -0.51
C TYR A 55 -19.07 -10.33 -0.78
N THR A 56 -17.76 -10.04 -0.80
CA THR A 56 -16.69 -10.99 -1.14
C THR A 56 -15.47 -10.69 -0.31
N ASN A 57 -14.70 -11.73 0.02
CA ASN A 57 -13.46 -11.58 0.77
C ASN A 57 -12.58 -10.48 0.17
N CYS A 58 -12.16 -9.54 1.00
CA CYS A 58 -11.45 -8.36 0.56
C CYS A 58 -10.35 -7.95 1.54
N ASN A 59 -9.52 -7.03 1.08
CA ASN A 59 -8.35 -6.55 1.81
C ASN A 59 -8.62 -5.15 2.32
N LEU A 60 -8.30 -4.91 3.59
CA LEU A 60 -8.36 -3.61 4.23
C LEU A 60 -6.99 -2.93 4.12
N PHE A 61 -6.97 -1.70 3.63
CA PHE A 61 -5.75 -0.95 3.41
C PHE A 61 -5.68 0.29 4.31
N ILE A 62 -4.47 0.80 4.57
CA ILE A 62 -4.30 2.04 5.37
C ILE A 62 -4.67 3.30 4.57
N SER A 63 -4.68 3.23 3.24
CA SER A 63 -5.05 4.33 2.35
C SER A 63 -5.77 3.82 1.10
N PRO A 64 -6.54 4.67 0.39
CA PRO A 64 -7.31 4.30 -0.80
C PRO A 64 -6.43 4.10 -2.05
N LEU A 65 -5.45 3.20 -1.94
CA LEU A 65 -4.47 2.88 -2.97
C LEU A 65 -4.20 1.38 -2.97
N LYS A 66 -4.06 0.78 -4.16
CA LYS A 66 -3.71 -0.65 -4.28
C LYS A 66 -2.29 -0.98 -3.81
N SER A 67 -1.38 0.00 -3.86
CA SER A 67 -0.01 -0.10 -3.35
C SER A 67 0.09 0.15 -1.85
N SER A 68 -1.03 0.48 -1.19
CA SER A 68 -1.07 0.75 0.23
C SER A 68 -0.76 -0.52 1.04
N PRO A 69 -0.11 -0.39 2.21
CA PRO A 69 0.03 -1.50 3.14
C PRO A 69 -1.32 -2.12 3.52
N LEU A 70 -1.34 -3.45 3.51
CA LEU A 70 -2.45 -4.27 3.98
C LEU A 70 -2.52 -4.24 5.51
N LEU A 71 -3.70 -3.97 6.07
CA LEU A 71 -3.99 -4.04 7.50
C LEU A 71 -4.53 -5.40 7.91
N CYS A 72 -5.59 -5.87 7.23
CA CYS A 72 -6.21 -7.16 7.49
C CYS A 72 -7.02 -7.64 6.27
N THR A 73 -7.48 -8.88 6.34
CA THR A 73 -8.40 -9.46 5.36
C THR A 73 -9.77 -9.61 5.99
N LEU A 74 -10.80 -9.21 5.27
CA LEU A 74 -12.19 -9.28 5.70
C LEU A 74 -12.91 -10.39 4.95
N GLU A 75 -13.70 -11.16 5.69
CA GLU A 75 -14.48 -12.26 5.15
C GLU A 75 -15.83 -11.76 4.63
N LYS A 76 -16.36 -12.44 3.60
CA LYS A 76 -17.72 -12.26 3.12
C LYS A 76 -18.71 -12.38 4.29
N GLY A 77 -19.69 -11.48 4.34
CA GLY A 77 -20.69 -11.44 5.41
C GLY A 77 -20.28 -10.60 6.62
N THR A 78 -19.07 -10.04 6.64
CA THR A 78 -18.66 -9.15 7.72
C THR A 78 -19.41 -7.82 7.63
N TYR A 79 -20.05 -7.44 8.75
CA TYR A 79 -20.74 -6.16 8.87
C TYR A 79 -19.76 -5.04 9.19
N VAL A 80 -19.85 -3.93 8.45
CA VAL A 80 -18.95 -2.79 8.58
C VAL A 80 -19.73 -1.47 8.49
N THR A 81 -19.22 -0.46 9.18
CA THR A 81 -19.75 0.90 9.10
C THR A 81 -18.92 1.72 8.13
N ILE A 82 -19.56 2.53 7.29
CA ILE A 82 -18.86 3.42 6.35
C ILE A 82 -18.72 4.77 7.02
N ILE A 83 -17.49 5.27 7.11
CA ILE A 83 -17.17 6.58 7.68
C ILE A 83 -17.10 7.62 6.58
N ASP A 84 -16.39 7.32 5.50
CA ASP A 84 -16.13 8.27 4.42
C ASP A 84 -16.01 7.55 3.07
N SER A 85 -16.06 8.32 1.99
CA SER A 85 -15.79 7.81 0.64
C SER A 85 -14.85 8.74 -0.12
N ALA A 86 -14.00 8.15 -0.96
CA ALA A 86 -13.05 8.90 -1.76
C ALA A 86 -12.91 8.28 -3.14
N GLU A 87 -12.73 9.13 -4.14
CA GLU A 87 -12.37 8.75 -5.50
C GLU A 87 -10.88 9.01 -5.72
N VAL A 88 -10.16 7.95 -6.09
CA VAL A 88 -8.72 7.97 -6.38
C VAL A 88 -8.47 7.18 -7.66
N ASN A 89 -7.81 7.79 -8.65
CA ASN A 89 -7.51 7.16 -9.94
C ASN A 89 -8.76 6.55 -10.63
N ASN A 90 -9.88 7.27 -10.60
CA ASN A 90 -11.18 6.82 -11.14
C ASN A 90 -11.76 5.56 -10.46
N GLU A 91 -11.26 5.18 -9.28
CA GLU A 91 -11.82 4.12 -8.44
C GLU A 91 -12.40 4.71 -7.16
N ILE A 92 -13.57 4.22 -6.77
CA ILE A 92 -14.23 4.62 -5.52
C ILE A 92 -13.76 3.71 -4.39
N TRP A 93 -13.41 4.33 -3.28
CA TRP A 93 -12.99 3.71 -2.05
C TRP A 93 -13.88 4.18 -0.90
N TYR A 94 -14.08 3.30 0.06
CA TYR A 94 -14.81 3.58 1.28
C TYR A 94 -13.89 3.37 2.47
N GLU A 95 -13.84 4.36 3.35
CA GLU A 95 -13.27 4.19 4.67
C GLU A 95 -14.31 3.50 5.55
N ILE A 96 -13.93 2.35 6.09
CA ILE A 96 -14.80 1.55 6.93
C ILE A 96 -14.27 1.44 8.36
N SER A 97 -15.18 1.19 9.29
CA SER A 97 -14.89 0.79 10.65
C SER A 97 -15.57 -0.52 11.00
N ILE A 98 -14.79 -1.40 11.60
CA ILE A 98 -15.16 -2.72 12.08
C ILE A 98 -15.25 -2.65 13.60
N ASP A 99 -16.32 -3.17 14.17
CA ASP A 99 -16.43 -3.30 15.62
C ASP A 99 -15.52 -4.42 16.11
N SER A 100 -14.33 -4.05 16.57
CA SER A 100 -13.37 -4.93 17.22
C SER A 100 -13.13 -4.48 18.65
N VAL A 101 -13.15 -5.45 19.58
CA VAL A 101 -12.93 -5.22 21.02
C VAL A 101 -11.56 -4.60 21.29
N GLU A 102 -10.54 -5.03 20.55
CA GLU A 102 -9.15 -4.59 20.72
C GLU A 102 -8.83 -3.29 19.97
N LYS A 103 -9.69 -2.87 19.04
CA LYS A 103 -9.51 -1.67 18.18
C LYS A 103 -8.20 -1.63 17.38
N ILE A 104 -7.56 -2.78 17.17
CA ILE A 104 -6.40 -2.94 16.29
C ILE A 104 -6.90 -3.25 14.88
N ASN A 105 -6.39 -2.53 13.87
CA ASN A 105 -6.78 -2.69 12.46
C ASN A 105 -8.31 -2.66 12.23
N SER A 106 -9.02 -1.91 13.08
CA SER A 106 -10.47 -1.79 13.05
C SER A 106 -10.96 -0.73 12.06
N LYS A 107 -10.07 -0.01 11.38
CA LYS A 107 -10.41 0.99 10.37
C LYS A 107 -9.47 0.92 9.19
N GLY A 108 -9.99 1.28 8.02
CA GLY A 108 -9.18 1.40 6.81
C GLY A 108 -10.04 1.54 5.56
N TRP A 109 -9.40 1.41 4.41
CA TRP A 109 -9.99 1.65 3.11
C TRP A 109 -10.23 0.36 2.34
N ILE A 110 -11.40 0.26 1.72
CA ILE A 110 -11.78 -0.84 0.82
C ILE A 110 -12.36 -0.30 -0.49
N GLN A 111 -12.26 -1.08 -1.56
CA GLN A 111 -12.82 -0.68 -2.86
C GLN A 111 -14.33 -0.90 -2.91
N SER A 112 -15.05 -0.03 -3.61
CA SER A 112 -16.52 -0.08 -3.74
C SER A 112 -17.06 -1.43 -4.23
N LYS A 113 -16.33 -2.10 -5.14
CA LYS A 113 -16.72 -3.41 -5.69
C LYS A 113 -16.86 -4.55 -4.67
N TYR A 114 -16.33 -4.39 -3.46
CA TYR A 114 -16.39 -5.40 -2.40
C TYR A 114 -17.55 -5.19 -1.43
N ILE A 115 -18.30 -4.10 -1.62
CA ILE A 115 -19.43 -3.72 -0.79
C ILE A 115 -20.73 -4.03 -1.55
N GLU A 116 -21.66 -4.67 -0.87
CA GLU A 116 -23.04 -4.74 -1.34
C GLU A 116 -23.72 -3.38 -1.09
N ILE A 117 -23.95 -2.63 -2.16
CA ILE A 117 -24.85 -1.49 -2.11
C ILE A 117 -26.26 -2.05 -2.29
N ASN A 118 -26.93 -2.35 -1.18
CA ASN A 118 -28.37 -2.51 -1.20
C ASN A 118 -28.97 -1.11 -1.42
N LEU A 119 -29.09 -0.72 -2.69
CA LEU A 119 -30.04 0.32 -3.07
C LEU A 119 -31.42 -0.27 -2.76
N SER A 120 -31.98 0.11 -1.61
CA SER A 120 -33.43 0.06 -1.45
C SER A 120 -34.01 1.03 -2.46
N ASP A 121 -34.38 0.52 -3.63
CA ASP A 121 -35.40 1.16 -4.45
C ASP A 121 -36.69 1.15 -3.61
N ASP A 122 -37.28 2.35 -3.49
CA ASP A 122 -38.57 2.73 -2.86
C ASP A 122 -38.58 3.18 -1.39
#